data_AF-S0FXW4-F1
#
_entry.id   AF-S0FXW4-F1
#
_cell.length_a   1.000
_cell.length_b   1.000
_cell.length_c   1.000
_cell.angle_alpha   90.00
_cell.angle_beta   90.00
_cell.angle_gamma   90.00
#
_symmetry.space_group_name_H-M   'P 1'
#
loop_
_entity.id
_entity.type
_entity.pdbx_description
1 polymer ?
#
loop_
_entity_poly.entity_id
_entity_poly.type
_entity_poly.pdbx_seq_one_letter_code
_entity_poly.pdbx_strand_id
1 'polypeptide(L)'
;MKRNILLVEPGYKTKFPPLGLMKISAYHKQVGDYVKFVKGISEGISYECYWDRIYISTVFTFNWAVTVKTINYYKSLVQGDITRIFVGGILASLMPDELAKETGITPIQGVLNRPKILDNEKLIIDKIIPDYELFDKTPHNYKLVQDS
;
A
#
# COMPACT_ATOMS: atom_id res chain seq x y z
N MET A 1 -19.08 -9.77 -2.25
CA MET A 1 -18.14 -10.59 -1.46
C MET A 1 -17.15 -9.66 -0.78
N LYS A 2 -16.72 -9.98 0.44
CA LYS A 2 -15.67 -9.24 1.15
C LYS A 2 -14.32 -9.56 0.51
N ARG A 3 -13.48 -8.55 0.30
CA ARG A 3 -12.17 -8.69 -0.34
C ARG A 3 -11.06 -8.81 0.70
N ASN A 4 -10.00 -9.52 0.34
CA ASN A 4 -8.74 -9.56 1.09
C ASN A 4 -7.78 -8.52 0.51
N ILE A 5 -7.40 -7.56 1.34
CA ILE A 5 -6.61 -6.40 0.97
C ILE A 5 -5.25 -6.46 1.66
N LEU A 6 -4.19 -6.43 0.86
CA LEU A 6 -2.82 -6.37 1.35
C LEU A 6 -2.26 -4.95 1.19
N LEU A 7 -1.83 -4.35 2.28
CA LEU A 7 -1.16 -3.06 2.33
C LEU A 7 0.34 -3.28 2.58
N VAL A 8 1.17 -2.77 1.70
CA VAL A 8 2.62 -3.00 1.70
C VAL A 8 3.33 -1.66 1.80
N GLU A 9 4.09 -1.48 2.87
CA GLU A 9 5.19 -0.53 2.88
C GLU A 9 6.47 -1.28 2.48
N PRO A 10 7.21 -0.88 1.44
CA PRO A 10 8.54 -1.43 1.20
C PRO A 10 9.43 -1.26 2.44
N GLY A 11 10.52 -2.03 2.54
CA GLY A 11 11.36 -2.13 3.75
C GLY A 11 12.20 -0.88 4.07
N TYR A 12 11.58 0.30 4.08
CA TYR A 12 12.22 1.58 4.32
C TYR A 12 12.56 1.75 5.80
N LYS A 13 13.72 2.34 6.06
CA LYS A 13 14.12 2.81 7.39
C LYS A 13 13.46 4.18 7.66
N THR A 14 12.19 4.18 8.03
CA THR A 14 11.40 5.38 8.34
C THR A 14 10.58 5.20 9.61
N LYS A 15 10.40 6.30 10.35
CA LYS A 15 9.47 6.42 11.48
C LYS A 15 8.15 7.09 11.09
N PHE A 16 8.06 7.63 9.88
CA PHE A 16 6.83 8.24 9.38
C PHE A 16 5.88 7.14 8.91
N PRO A 17 4.68 7.02 9.51
CA PRO A 17 3.72 6.02 9.07
C PRO A 17 3.20 6.35 7.67
N PRO A 18 2.90 5.34 6.85
CA PRO A 18 2.39 5.53 5.50
C PRO A 18 0.93 5.98 5.54
N LEU A 19 0.69 7.29 5.70
CA LEU A 19 -0.63 7.88 5.86
C LEU A 19 -1.62 7.47 4.77
N GLY A 20 -1.15 7.35 3.51
CA GLY A 20 -1.99 6.86 2.40
C GLY A 20 -2.53 5.45 2.65
N LEU A 21 -1.69 4.52 3.13
CA LEU A 21 -2.12 3.16 3.48
C LEU A 21 -3.06 3.15 4.67
N MET A 22 -2.87 4.01 5.67
CA MET A 22 -3.77 4.12 6.81
C MET A 22 -5.18 4.56 6.36
N LYS A 23 -5.29 5.52 5.44
CA LYS A 23 -6.59 5.94 4.88
C LYS A 23 -7.22 4.86 4.00
N ILE A 24 -6.42 4.15 3.20
CA ILE A 24 -6.89 3.00 2.39
C ILE A 24 -7.39 1.87 3.31
N SER A 25 -6.70 1.61 4.43
CA SER A 25 -7.15 0.63 5.43
C SER A 25 -8.51 1.01 6.00
N ALA A 26 -8.67 2.27 6.46
CA ALA A 26 -9.92 2.76 7.00
C ALA A 26 -11.08 2.62 5.99
N TYR A 27 -10.84 2.97 4.72
CA TYR A 27 -11.80 2.78 3.64
C TYR A 27 -12.23 1.31 3.49
N HIS A 28 -11.27 0.39 3.36
CA HIS A 28 -11.57 -1.03 3.16
C HIS A 28 -12.27 -1.65 4.37
N LYS A 29 -11.85 -1.32 5.60
CA LYS A 29 -12.54 -1.71 6.82
C LYS A 29 -13.98 -1.21 6.86
N GLN A 30 -14.23 0.05 6.45
CA GLN A 30 -15.58 0.64 6.41
C GLN A 30 -16.51 -0.09 5.43
N VAL A 31 -16.00 -0.55 4.28
CA VAL A 31 -16.79 -1.34 3.31
C VAL A 31 -16.84 -2.84 3.64
N GLY A 32 -16.24 -3.26 4.75
CA GLY A 32 -16.30 -4.63 5.28
C GLY A 32 -15.25 -5.60 4.72
N ASP A 33 -14.23 -5.09 4.02
CA ASP A 33 -13.10 -5.87 3.52
C ASP A 33 -12.14 -6.26 4.66
N TYR A 34 -11.40 -7.35 4.45
CA TYR A 34 -10.32 -7.76 5.34
C TYR A 34 -9.02 -7.06 4.94
N VAL A 35 -8.35 -6.42 5.90
CA VAL A 35 -7.13 -5.66 5.65
C VAL A 35 -5.97 -6.23 6.44
N LYS A 36 -4.84 -6.46 5.76
CA LYS A 36 -3.56 -6.83 6.38
C LYS A 36 -2.46 -5.87 5.94
N PHE A 37 -1.63 -5.45 6.89
CA PHE A 37 -0.44 -4.65 6.62
C PHE A 37 0.84 -5.48 6.75
N VAL A 38 1.79 -5.22 5.86
CA VAL A 38 3.15 -5.78 5.90
C VAL A 38 4.16 -4.69 5.59
N LYS A 39 5.33 -4.79 6.22
CA LYS A 39 6.49 -3.95 5.92
C LYS A 39 7.62 -4.82 5.36
N GLY A 40 8.17 -4.42 4.22
CA GLY A 40 9.16 -5.19 3.49
C GLY A 40 8.56 -6.38 2.76
N ILE A 41 9.40 -7.39 2.52
CA ILE A 41 8.99 -8.66 1.89
C ILE A 41 8.61 -9.65 3.01
N SER A 42 7.44 -10.28 2.86
CA SER A 42 6.96 -11.31 3.78
C SER A 42 6.73 -12.60 3.01
N GLU A 43 7.63 -13.57 3.16
CA GLU A 43 7.61 -14.83 2.38
C GLU A 43 6.39 -15.70 2.65
N GLY A 44 5.85 -15.65 3.87
CA GLY A 44 4.67 -16.42 4.27
C GLY A 44 3.34 -15.89 3.75
N ILE A 45 3.31 -14.64 3.25
CA ILE A 45 2.06 -13.92 2.94
C ILE A 45 1.26 -14.56 1.79
N SER A 46 1.94 -15.31 0.92
CA SER A 46 1.35 -16.02 -0.21
C SER A 46 0.53 -17.24 0.20
N TYR A 47 0.86 -17.85 1.35
CA TYR A 47 0.20 -19.06 1.85
C TYR A 47 -1.01 -18.76 2.73
N GLU A 48 -1.19 -17.50 3.16
CA GLU A 48 -2.27 -17.15 4.08
C GLU A 48 -3.63 -17.11 3.40
N CYS A 49 -3.73 -16.40 2.26
CA CYS A 49 -4.97 -16.29 1.50
C CYS A 49 -4.71 -15.73 0.10
N TYR A 50 -5.75 -15.76 -0.73
CA TYR A 50 -5.79 -15.03 -1.99
C TYR A 50 -6.06 -13.54 -1.73
N TRP A 51 -5.20 -12.67 -2.25
CA TRP A 51 -5.25 -11.21 -2.05
C TRP A 51 -5.95 -10.48 -3.20
N ASP A 52 -7.22 -10.13 -3.08
CA ASP A 52 -7.95 -9.42 -4.14
C ASP A 52 -7.23 -8.15 -4.62
N ARG A 53 -6.62 -7.38 -3.70
CA ARG A 53 -5.84 -6.18 -4.05
C ARG A 53 -4.59 -6.06 -3.20
N ILE A 54 -3.53 -5.55 -3.83
CA ILE A 54 -2.26 -5.23 -3.18
C ILE A 54 -1.95 -3.76 -3.41
N TYR A 55 -1.85 -2.98 -2.34
CA TYR A 55 -1.48 -1.57 -2.37
C TYR A 55 -0.06 -1.40 -1.86
N ILE A 56 0.81 -0.78 -2.66
CA ILE A 56 2.21 -0.52 -2.33
C ILE A 56 2.44 0.98 -2.27
N SER A 57 2.82 1.48 -1.09
CA SER A 57 3.12 2.91 -0.90
C SER A 57 4.61 3.18 -1.04
N THR A 58 4.96 4.14 -1.88
CA THR A 58 6.32 4.58 -2.14
C THR A 58 6.59 5.94 -1.49
N VAL A 59 7.81 6.17 -1.01
CA VAL A 59 8.17 7.41 -0.29
C VAL A 59 9.28 8.16 -1.04
N PHE A 60 10.55 7.89 -0.76
CA PHE A 60 11.65 8.69 -1.33
C PHE A 60 12.34 8.01 -2.52
N THR A 61 12.78 8.80 -3.50
CA THR A 61 13.45 8.35 -4.73
C THR A 61 14.76 7.59 -4.48
N PHE A 62 15.52 7.94 -3.44
CA PHE A 62 16.75 7.21 -3.07
C PHE A 62 16.48 5.77 -2.59
N ASN A 63 15.23 5.43 -2.26
CA ASN A 63 14.84 4.05 -1.93
C ASN A 63 14.44 3.24 -3.18
N TRP A 64 14.91 3.62 -4.37
CA TRP A 64 14.56 2.98 -5.64
C TRP A 64 14.70 1.46 -5.61
N ALA A 65 15.89 0.95 -5.27
CA ALA A 65 16.20 -0.47 -5.33
C ALA A 65 15.29 -1.32 -4.44
N VAL A 66 15.04 -0.89 -3.19
CA VAL A 66 14.14 -1.60 -2.28
C VAL A 66 12.68 -1.50 -2.75
N THR A 67 12.28 -0.37 -3.35
CA THR A 67 10.92 -0.17 -3.89
C THR A 67 10.65 -1.13 -5.04
N VAL A 68 11.52 -1.13 -6.05
CA VAL A 68 11.40 -2.01 -7.23
C VAL A 68 11.43 -3.48 -6.82
N LYS A 69 12.35 -3.86 -5.92
CA LYS A 69 12.44 -5.23 -5.40
C LYS A 69 11.13 -5.65 -4.72
N THR A 70 10.56 -4.80 -3.87
CA THR A 70 9.28 -5.06 -3.20
C THR A 70 8.14 -5.18 -4.22
N ILE A 71 8.03 -4.27 -5.19
CA ILE A 71 6.98 -4.31 -6.20
C ILE A 71 7.05 -5.61 -7.01
N ASN A 72 8.23 -5.98 -7.49
CA ASN A 72 8.41 -7.20 -8.28
C ASN A 72 8.12 -8.48 -7.46
N TYR A 73 8.48 -8.49 -6.18
CA TYR A 73 8.09 -9.58 -5.28
C TYR A 73 6.57 -9.73 -5.19
N TYR A 74 5.85 -8.66 -4.86
CA TYR A 74 4.38 -8.72 -4.71
C TYR A 74 3.65 -8.91 -6.04
N LYS A 75 4.24 -8.46 -7.16
CA LYS A 75 3.76 -8.75 -8.52
C LYS A 75 3.77 -10.26 -8.81
N SER A 76 4.72 -11.02 -8.28
CA SER A 76 4.73 -12.48 -8.45
C SER A 76 3.53 -13.17 -7.77
N LEU A 77 2.93 -12.53 -6.75
CA LEU A 77 1.79 -13.10 -6.00
C LEU A 77 0.46 -13.01 -6.75
N VAL A 78 0.33 -12.09 -7.70
CA VAL A 78 -0.93 -11.87 -8.44
C VAL A 78 -1.06 -12.75 -9.68
N GLN A 79 -0.13 -13.69 -9.90
CA GLN A 79 -0.20 -14.73 -10.96
C GLN A 79 -0.52 -14.17 -12.36
N GLY A 80 0.00 -12.99 -12.69
CA GLY A 80 -0.17 -12.34 -13.99
C GLY A 80 -1.30 -11.31 -14.06
N ASP A 81 -2.22 -11.27 -13.09
CA ASP A 81 -3.25 -10.24 -13.02
C ASP A 81 -2.72 -8.97 -12.32
N ILE A 82 -1.96 -8.19 -13.08
CA ILE A 82 -1.37 -6.93 -12.62
C ILE A 82 -2.41 -5.82 -12.36
N THR A 83 -3.68 -6.03 -12.70
CA THR A 83 -4.73 -5.02 -12.43
C THR A 83 -5.06 -4.92 -10.93
N ARG A 84 -4.63 -5.91 -10.15
CA ARG A 84 -4.84 -6.02 -8.70
C ARG A 84 -3.74 -5.34 -7.87
N ILE A 85 -2.65 -4.90 -8.51
CA ILE A 85 -1.55 -4.22 -7.82
C ILE A 85 -1.60 -2.72 -8.08
N PHE A 86 -1.61 -1.96 -7.01
CA PHE A 86 -1.72 -0.50 -7.02
C PHE A 86 -0.46 0.07 -6.36
N VAL A 87 0.31 0.82 -7.14
CA VAL A 87 1.53 1.47 -6.65
C VAL A 87 1.29 2.96 -6.62
N GLY A 88 1.57 3.62 -5.49
CA GLY A 88 1.37 5.05 -5.34
C GLY A 88 2.35 5.69 -4.36
N GLY A 89 2.17 6.97 -4.07
CA GLY A 89 3.03 7.73 -3.15
C GLY A 89 4.03 8.64 -3.86
N ILE A 90 4.99 9.17 -3.10
CA ILE A 90 5.83 10.29 -3.54
C ILE A 90 6.74 9.88 -4.70
N LEU A 91 7.53 8.80 -4.56
CA LEU A 91 8.39 8.30 -5.65
C LEU A 91 7.57 7.96 -6.89
N ALA A 92 6.46 7.22 -6.73
CA ALA A 92 5.55 6.87 -7.82
C ALA A 92 4.98 8.08 -8.56
N SER A 93 4.80 9.22 -7.86
CA SER A 93 4.32 10.46 -8.46
C SER A 93 5.43 11.28 -9.13
N LEU A 94 6.68 11.17 -8.63
CA LEU A 94 7.82 11.92 -9.15
C LEU A 94 8.51 11.25 -10.34
N MET A 95 8.50 9.90 -10.38
CA MET A 95 9.19 9.10 -11.39
C MET A 95 8.26 7.99 -11.95
N PRO A 96 7.08 8.34 -12.49
CA PRO A 96 6.10 7.35 -12.90
C PRO A 96 6.57 6.51 -14.09
N ASP A 97 7.24 7.12 -15.06
CA ASP A 97 7.65 6.47 -16.31
C ASP A 97 8.77 5.47 -16.08
N GLU A 98 9.76 5.83 -15.26
CA GLU A 98 10.86 4.94 -14.87
C GLU A 98 10.33 3.77 -14.06
N LEU A 99 9.38 4.02 -13.15
CA LEU A 99 8.83 2.97 -12.28
C LEU A 99 7.97 2.01 -13.09
N ALA A 100 7.19 2.52 -14.05
CA ALA A 100 6.42 1.73 -14.99
C ALA A 100 7.32 0.89 -15.90
N LYS A 101 8.43 1.47 -16.40
CA LYS A 101 9.40 0.76 -17.23
C LYS A 101 10.05 -0.41 -16.49
N GLU A 102 10.42 -0.21 -15.22
CA GLU A 102 11.14 -1.21 -14.44
C GLU A 102 10.22 -2.31 -13.88
N THR A 103 8.99 -1.96 -13.49
CA THR A 103 8.07 -2.89 -12.80
C THR A 103 6.93 -3.39 -13.69
N GLY A 104 6.66 -2.72 -14.81
CA GLY A 104 5.50 -2.96 -15.67
C GLY A 104 4.16 -2.55 -15.05
N ILE A 105 4.17 -1.81 -13.93
CA ILE A 105 2.95 -1.35 -13.24
C ILE A 105 2.84 0.15 -13.41
N THR A 106 1.69 0.61 -13.91
CA THR A 106 1.40 2.04 -14.06
C THR A 106 1.07 2.63 -12.69
N PRO A 107 1.88 3.56 -12.15
CA PRO A 107 1.65 4.08 -10.80
C PRO A 107 0.50 5.08 -10.76
N ILE A 108 -0.19 5.13 -9.62
CA ILE A 108 -1.15 6.19 -9.29
C ILE A 108 -0.36 7.42 -8.87
N GLN A 109 -0.56 8.51 -9.61
CA GLN A 109 0.11 9.78 -9.37
C GLN A 109 -0.78 10.72 -8.54
N GLY A 110 -0.14 11.46 -7.63
CA GLY A 110 -0.80 12.46 -6.79
C GLY A 110 -1.56 11.86 -5.61
N VAL A 111 -2.53 12.63 -5.11
CA VAL A 111 -3.32 12.31 -3.90
C VAL A 111 -4.66 11.67 -4.24
N LEU A 112 -5.19 10.87 -3.32
CA LEU A 112 -6.48 10.17 -3.45
C LEU A 112 -7.69 11.09 -3.17
N ASN A 113 -7.70 12.28 -3.79
CA ASN A 113 -8.63 13.38 -3.50
C ASN A 113 -9.89 13.42 -4.38
N ARG A 114 -10.01 12.51 -5.36
CA ARG A 114 -11.18 12.39 -6.23
C ARG A 114 -11.93 11.10 -5.94
N PRO A 115 -13.27 11.09 -6.08
CA PRO A 115 -14.02 9.85 -6.07
C PRO A 115 -13.57 8.97 -7.24
N LYS A 116 -13.83 7.67 -7.15
CA LYS A 116 -13.56 6.71 -8.22
C LYS A 116 -12.10 6.41 -8.57
N ILE A 117 -11.14 6.84 -7.75
CA ILE A 117 -9.72 6.53 -8.01
C ILE A 117 -9.40 5.03 -7.80
N LEU A 118 -9.95 4.40 -6.75
CA LEU A 118 -9.67 2.97 -6.44
C LEU A 118 -10.86 2.04 -6.69
N ASP A 119 -12.08 2.55 -6.67
CA ASP A 119 -13.31 1.78 -6.82
C ASP A 119 -14.45 2.69 -7.24
N ASN A 120 -15.54 2.14 -7.77
CA ASN A 120 -16.70 2.91 -8.24
C ASN A 120 -17.48 3.70 -7.16
N GLU A 121 -16.94 3.78 -5.95
CA GLU A 121 -17.52 4.43 -4.79
C GLU A 121 -17.43 5.96 -4.85
N LYS A 122 -18.42 6.61 -4.23
CA LYS A 122 -18.49 8.08 -4.10
C LYS A 122 -17.54 8.63 -3.03
N LEU A 123 -16.92 7.76 -2.23
CA LEU A 123 -16.07 8.15 -1.10
C LEU A 123 -14.72 8.71 -1.60
N ILE A 124 -14.30 9.82 -0.98
CA ILE A 124 -13.00 10.44 -1.23
C ILE A 124 -12.05 9.97 -0.13
N ILE A 125 -11.08 9.13 -0.48
CA ILE A 125 -10.17 8.49 0.48
C ILE A 125 -9.36 9.52 1.26
N ASP A 126 -8.95 10.62 0.62
CA ASP A 126 -8.20 11.67 1.30
C ASP A 126 -8.97 12.34 2.46
N LYS A 127 -10.30 12.28 2.47
CA LYS A 127 -11.13 12.82 3.55
C LYS A 127 -11.39 11.83 4.69
N ILE A 128 -10.96 10.58 4.54
CA ILE A 128 -11.17 9.52 5.54
C ILE A 128 -10.17 9.67 6.67
N ILE A 129 -10.65 9.46 7.91
CA ILE A 129 -9.81 9.43 9.10
C ILE A 129 -8.86 8.23 9.00
N PRO A 130 -7.54 8.41 9.16
CA PRO A 130 -6.58 7.31 9.09
C PRO A 130 -6.85 6.21 10.11
N ASP A 131 -6.61 4.96 9.72
CA ASP A 131 -6.62 3.81 10.61
C ASP A 131 -5.37 3.79 11.50
N TYR A 132 -5.46 4.36 12.70
CA TYR A 132 -4.36 4.43 13.66
C TYR A 132 -4.02 3.07 14.29
N GLU A 133 -4.96 2.12 14.26
CA GLU A 133 -4.80 0.75 14.79
C GLU A 133 -4.17 -0.21 13.76
N LEU A 134 -3.83 0.29 12.56
CA LEU A 134 -3.29 -0.54 11.46
C LEU A 134 -2.05 -1.34 11.87
N PHE A 135 -1.24 -0.78 12.77
CA PHE A 135 0.07 -1.32 13.13
C PHE A 135 0.07 -2.14 14.43
N ASP A 136 -1.04 -2.18 15.17
CA ASP A 136 -1.11 -2.79 16.51
C ASP A 136 -0.73 -4.28 16.53
N LYS A 137 -0.91 -4.95 15.40
CA LYS A 137 -0.59 -6.37 15.21
C LYS A 137 0.77 -6.60 14.55
N THR A 138 1.56 -5.56 14.37
CA THR A 138 2.88 -5.64 13.73
C THR A 138 3.98 -5.30 14.72
N PRO A 139 5.20 -5.87 14.55
CA PRO A 139 6.34 -5.53 15.41
C PRO A 139 6.85 -4.10 15.17
N HIS A 140 6.29 -3.38 14.19
CA HIS A 140 6.74 -2.05 13.81
C HIS A 140 5.97 -0.99 14.59
N ASN A 141 6.69 -0.31 15.49
CA ASN A 141 6.14 0.78 16.26
C ASN A 141 6.32 2.12 15.52
N TYR A 142 5.20 2.71 15.09
CA TYR A 142 5.14 4.07 14.52
C TYR A 142 4.67 5.12 15.54
N LYS A 143 4.55 4.76 16.84
CA LYS A 143 4.22 5.74 17.88
C LYS A 143 5.25 6.88 17.86
N LEU A 144 4.74 8.10 17.70
CA LEU A 144 5.52 9.34 17.73
C LEU A 144 5.82 9.82 19.15
N VAL A 145 5.23 9.17 20.17
CA VAL A 145 5.32 9.55 21.58
C VAL A 145 5.81 8.32 22.36
N GLN A 146 6.93 8.47 23.08
CA GLN A 146 7.23 7.55 24.18
C GLN A 146 6.21 7.85 25.27
N ASP A 147 5.45 6.83 25.68
CA ASP A 147 4.58 6.93 26.85
C ASP A 147 5.48 7.37 28.03
N SER A 148 5.36 8.63 28.44
CA SER A 148 6.08 9.25 29.56
C SER A 148 5.47 8.85 30.90
#